data_AF-F0IIB0-F1
#
_entry.id   AF-F0IIB0-F1
#
_cell.length_a   1.000
_cell.length_b   1.000
_cell.length_c   1.000
_cell.angle_alpha   90.00
_cell.angle_beta   90.00
_cell.angle_gamma   90.00
#
_symmetry.space_group_name_H-M   'P 1'
#
loop_
_entity.id
_entity.type
_entity.pdbx_description
1 polymer ?
#
loop_
_entity_poly.entity_id
_entity_poly.type
_entity_poly.pdbx_seq_one_letter_code
_entity_poly.pdbx_strand_id
1 'polypeptide(L)'
;MDEEVKVCLQVEIPRLSEDVDIDSVRQGLNDYVKSIIWGINVADLEDWRLMIRVTLRSTNGIGVFKGAMRYPSDKEFEFSISVAIPNEKEASYGVSEKVEEAFYVPLNDKNFYVLETNFENYSNLYEYILESSKLAIHLAFTKGIRCNGKKIIFLNDVTYKR
;
A
#
# COMPACT_ATOMS: atom_id res chain seq x y z
N MET A 1 -3.81 17.21 -14.68
CA MET A 1 -3.41 16.07 -15.53
C MET A 1 -3.51 14.87 -14.62
N ASP A 2 -4.38 13.92 -14.92
CA ASP A 2 -4.57 12.75 -14.05
C ASP A 2 -3.33 11.86 -14.14
N GLU A 3 -2.82 11.42 -12.98
CA GLU A 3 -1.63 10.58 -12.88
C GLU A 3 -1.96 9.13 -13.28
N GLU A 4 -1.08 8.48 -14.07
CA GLU A 4 -1.25 7.08 -14.51
C GLU A 4 -1.27 6.10 -13.33
N VAL A 5 -0.52 6.43 -12.27
CA VAL A 5 -0.49 5.69 -11.02
C VAL A 5 -0.70 6.66 -9.87
N LYS A 6 -1.66 6.38 -9.00
CA LYS A 6 -1.98 7.23 -7.83
C LYS A 6 -2.11 6.40 -6.56
N VAL A 7 -1.81 6.99 -5.41
CA VAL A 7 -2.01 6.37 -4.09
C VAL A 7 -3.17 7.03 -3.36
N CYS A 8 -4.09 6.19 -2.88
CA CYS A 8 -5.21 6.58 -2.02
C CYS A 8 -5.04 5.92 -0.64
N LEU A 9 -5.36 6.67 0.42
CA LEU A 9 -5.41 6.14 1.77
C LEU A 9 -6.85 5.84 2.18
N GLN A 10 -7.04 4.71 2.85
CA GLN A 10 -8.27 4.37 3.56
C GLN A 10 -7.93 4.15 5.03
N VAL A 11 -8.67 4.81 5.92
CA VAL A 11 -8.46 4.72 7.36
C VAL A 11 -9.62 3.93 7.97
N GLU A 12 -9.29 2.78 8.55
CA GLU A 12 -10.26 1.92 9.27
C GLU A 12 -10.04 1.95 10.79
N ILE A 13 -8.99 2.64 11.26
CA ILE A 13 -8.81 2.93 12.68
C ILE A 13 -9.59 4.21 13.04
N PRO A 14 -10.54 4.16 13.99
CA PRO A 14 -11.29 5.33 14.44
C PRO A 14 -10.35 6.47 14.85
N ARG A 15 -10.63 7.69 14.35
CA ARG A 15 -9.94 8.92 14.78
C ARG A 15 -8.40 8.90 14.64
N LEU A 16 -7.85 8.05 13.77
CA LEU A 16 -6.39 7.98 13.53
C LEU A 16 -5.79 9.31 13.06
N SER A 17 -6.59 10.14 12.38
CA SER A 17 -6.17 11.47 11.90
C SER A 17 -5.86 12.47 13.02
N GLU A 18 -6.21 12.17 14.27
CA GLU A 18 -5.81 12.98 15.43
C GLU A 18 -4.35 12.70 15.83
N ASP A 19 -3.81 11.53 15.50
CA ASP A 19 -2.48 11.09 15.91
C ASP A 19 -1.45 11.20 14.78
N VAL A 20 -1.91 11.23 13.52
CA VAL A 20 -1.06 11.32 12.34
C VAL A 20 -1.75 12.12 11.22
N ASP A 21 -0.97 12.98 10.56
CA ASP A 21 -1.42 13.70 9.38
C ASP A 21 -1.50 12.75 8.16
N ILE A 22 -2.73 12.28 7.90
CA ILE A 22 -3.06 11.37 6.80
C ILE A 22 -2.79 12.02 5.43
N ASP A 23 -2.96 13.34 5.30
CA ASP A 23 -2.72 14.03 4.03
C ASP A 23 -1.24 14.11 3.72
N SER A 24 -0.40 14.37 4.72
CA SER A 24 1.05 14.31 4.59
C SER A 24 1.55 12.91 4.23
N VAL A 25 0.97 11.85 4.80
CA VAL A 25 1.29 10.45 4.40
C VAL A 25 0.90 10.21 2.95
N ARG A 26 -0.31 10.60 2.56
CA ARG A 26 -0.82 10.43 1.18
C ARG A 26 0.07 11.15 0.18
N GLN A 27 0.47 12.37 0.49
CA GLN A 27 1.38 13.15 -0.36
C GLN A 27 2.74 12.44 -0.48
N GLY A 28 3.34 12.04 0.65
CA GLY A 28 4.64 11.34 0.65
C GLY A 28 4.64 10.03 -0.13
N LEU A 29 3.52 9.30 -0.14
CA LEU A 29 3.38 8.08 -0.93
C LEU A 29 3.21 8.35 -2.43
N ASN A 30 2.46 9.38 -2.80
CA ASN A 30 2.35 9.79 -4.21
C ASN A 30 3.70 10.30 -4.73
N ASP A 31 4.46 11.05 -3.93
CA ASP A 31 5.80 11.52 -4.28
C ASP A 31 6.78 10.35 -4.44
N TYR A 32 6.69 9.35 -3.57
CA TYR A 32 7.46 8.10 -3.72
C TYR A 32 7.12 7.38 -5.02
N VAL A 33 5.83 7.16 -5.34
CA VAL A 33 5.43 6.52 -6.59
C VAL A 33 5.96 7.28 -7.80
N LYS A 34 5.85 8.61 -7.81
CA LYS A 34 6.43 9.47 -8.87
C LYS A 34 7.93 9.27 -9.01
N SER A 35 8.65 9.13 -7.91
CA SER A 35 10.10 8.91 -7.92
C SER A 35 10.54 7.56 -8.49
N ILE A 36 9.65 6.55 -8.49
CA ILE A 36 9.95 5.19 -9.00
C ILE A 36 9.25 4.88 -10.34
N ILE A 37 8.35 5.75 -10.81
CA ILE A 37 7.46 5.49 -11.96
C ILE A 37 8.22 5.16 -13.25
N TRP A 38 9.36 5.83 -13.46
CA TRP A 38 10.23 5.63 -14.63
C TRP A 38 10.86 4.23 -14.68
N GLY A 39 10.91 3.55 -13.53
CA GLY A 39 11.39 2.18 -13.41
C GLY A 39 10.30 1.12 -13.59
N ILE A 40 9.05 1.49 -13.89
CA ILE A 40 7.90 0.59 -14.00
C ILE A 40 7.39 0.57 -15.46
N ASN A 41 6.93 -0.58 -15.95
CA ASN A 41 6.34 -0.72 -17.29
C ASN A 41 4.90 -0.15 -17.37
N VAL A 42 4.69 1.09 -16.94
CA VAL A 42 3.35 1.74 -16.92
C VAL A 42 2.70 1.84 -18.30
N ALA A 43 3.48 1.85 -19.38
CA ALA A 43 2.95 1.81 -20.75
C ALA A 43 2.08 0.56 -21.02
N ASP A 44 2.29 -0.55 -20.29
CA ASP A 44 1.45 -1.76 -20.39
C ASP A 44 0.04 -1.57 -19.78
N LEU A 45 -0.23 -0.43 -19.12
CA LEU A 45 -1.57 -0.03 -18.70
C LEU A 45 -2.42 0.52 -19.86
N GLU A 46 -1.80 0.89 -21.00
CA GLU A 46 -2.47 1.47 -22.16
C GLU A 46 -3.27 2.74 -21.79
N ASP A 47 -4.60 2.70 -21.93
CA ASP A 47 -5.50 3.80 -21.56
C ASP A 47 -6.10 3.65 -20.16
N TRP A 48 -5.64 2.66 -19.39
CA TRP A 48 -6.04 2.43 -18.00
C TRP A 48 -5.11 3.13 -17.01
N ARG A 49 -5.62 3.32 -15.80
CA ARG A 49 -4.89 3.86 -14.65
C ARG A 49 -4.73 2.80 -13.57
N LEU A 50 -3.77 3.00 -12.69
CA LEU A 50 -3.54 2.14 -11.54
C LEU A 50 -3.68 2.93 -10.23
N MET A 51 -4.67 2.57 -9.44
CA MET A 51 -4.84 3.06 -8.07
C MET A 51 -4.24 2.08 -7.08
N ILE A 52 -3.40 2.60 -6.19
CA ILE A 52 -2.88 1.90 -5.03
C ILE A 52 -3.74 2.29 -3.84
N ARG A 53 -4.52 1.35 -3.28
CA ARG A 53 -5.26 1.57 -2.05
C ARG A 53 -4.44 1.08 -0.88
N VAL A 54 -3.98 1.99 -0.02
CA VAL A 54 -3.33 1.64 1.24
C VAL A 54 -4.35 1.82 2.37
N THR A 55 -4.70 0.72 3.02
CA THR A 55 -5.67 0.66 4.11
C THR A 55 -4.96 0.54 5.45
N LEU A 56 -5.10 1.56 6.29
CA LEU A 56 -4.60 1.62 7.66
C LEU A 56 -5.65 0.98 8.57
N ARG A 57 -5.33 -0.17 9.17
CA ARG A 57 -6.34 -0.99 9.87
C ARG A 57 -5.78 -1.82 11.01
N SER A 58 -6.69 -2.38 11.80
CA SER A 58 -6.38 -3.38 12.82
C SER A 58 -6.23 -4.75 12.15
N THR A 59 -4.99 -5.25 12.08
CA THR A 59 -4.62 -6.52 11.42
C THR A 59 -3.29 -7.04 11.98
N ASN A 60 -2.87 -8.24 11.61
CA ASN A 60 -1.65 -8.91 12.12
C ASN A 60 -0.37 -8.64 11.29
N GLY A 61 -0.38 -7.68 10.37
CA GLY A 61 0.83 -7.38 9.61
C GLY A 61 0.63 -6.39 8.48
N ILE A 62 1.61 -6.34 7.57
CA ILE A 62 1.51 -5.57 6.32
C ILE A 62 1.26 -6.56 5.18
N GLY A 63 0.21 -6.35 4.39
CA GLY A 63 -0.24 -7.31 3.38
C GLY A 63 -0.49 -6.66 2.04
N VAL A 64 0.22 -7.11 1.00
CA VAL A 64 -0.07 -6.75 -0.39
C VAL A 64 -1.04 -7.78 -0.96
N PHE A 65 -2.25 -7.38 -1.34
CA PHE A 65 -3.23 -8.28 -1.94
C PHE A 65 -2.73 -8.77 -3.30
N LYS A 66 -2.84 -10.08 -3.55
CA LYS A 66 -2.34 -10.70 -4.80
C LYS A 66 -3.21 -10.39 -6.02
N GLY A 67 -4.46 -10.01 -5.80
CA GLY A 67 -5.40 -9.65 -6.86
C GLY A 67 -5.40 -8.14 -7.14
N ALA A 68 -5.94 -7.77 -8.29
CA ALA A 68 -6.32 -6.40 -8.60
C ALA A 68 -7.82 -6.36 -8.95
N MET A 69 -8.52 -5.37 -8.43
CA MET A 69 -9.89 -5.06 -8.83
C MET A 69 -9.88 -4.23 -10.11
N ARG A 70 -10.98 -4.31 -10.86
CA ARG A 70 -11.16 -3.58 -12.13
C ARG A 70 -12.40 -2.71 -12.03
N TYR A 71 -12.25 -1.46 -12.43
CA TYR A 71 -13.32 -0.47 -12.56
C TYR A 71 -13.40 -0.04 -14.03
N PRO A 72 -14.14 -0.76 -14.88
CA PRO A 72 -14.13 -0.51 -16.33
C PRO A 72 -14.68 0.85 -16.73
N SER A 73 -15.68 1.37 -16.01
CA SER A 73 -16.25 2.69 -16.27
C SER A 73 -15.21 3.81 -16.15
N ASP A 74 -14.29 3.68 -15.20
CA ASP A 74 -13.24 4.65 -14.91
C ASP A 74 -11.91 4.31 -15.59
N LYS A 75 -11.84 3.16 -16.28
CA LYS A 75 -10.61 2.53 -16.79
C LYS A 75 -9.52 2.47 -15.71
N GLU A 76 -9.88 2.02 -14.51
CA GLU A 76 -8.96 1.98 -13.37
C GLU A 76 -8.80 0.55 -12.85
N PHE A 77 -7.55 0.17 -12.57
CA PHE A 77 -7.22 -0.98 -11.74
C PHE A 77 -6.98 -0.52 -10.32
N GLU A 78 -7.39 -1.31 -9.33
CA GLU A 78 -6.99 -1.10 -7.95
C GLU A 78 -6.26 -2.33 -7.44
N PHE A 79 -5.13 -2.14 -6.77
CA PHE A 79 -4.62 -3.15 -5.86
C PHE A 79 -4.54 -2.61 -4.43
N SER A 80 -4.77 -3.50 -3.47
CA SER A 80 -4.95 -3.12 -2.07
C SER A 80 -3.75 -3.57 -1.24
N ILE A 81 -3.31 -2.69 -0.35
CA ILE A 81 -2.31 -2.93 0.68
C ILE A 81 -3.00 -2.74 2.03
N SER A 82 -2.84 -3.67 2.95
CA SER A 82 -3.20 -3.50 4.36
C SER A 82 -1.95 -3.16 5.15
N VAL A 83 -2.02 -2.16 6.03
CA VAL A 83 -0.95 -1.81 6.97
C VAL A 83 -1.51 -1.87 8.38
N ALA A 84 -0.95 -2.75 9.21
CA ALA A 84 -1.27 -2.83 10.63
C ALA A 84 -0.90 -1.52 11.33
N ILE A 85 -1.82 -0.96 12.11
CA ILE A 85 -1.52 0.16 13.00
C ILE A 85 -1.21 -0.40 14.39
N PRO A 86 -0.04 -0.11 14.98
CA PRO A 86 0.33 -0.65 16.28
C PRO A 86 -0.49 -0.03 17.40
N ASN A 87 -0.77 -0.83 18.43
CA ASN A 87 -1.21 -0.33 19.73
C ASN A 87 0.01 0.00 20.64
N GLU A 88 -0.25 0.58 21.81
CA GLU A 88 0.80 1.01 22.75
C GLU A 88 1.63 -0.15 23.34
N LYS A 89 1.13 -1.39 23.29
CA LYS A 89 1.86 -2.58 23.74
C LYS A 89 2.87 -3.04 22.68
N GLU A 90 2.64 -2.69 21.42
CA GLU A 90 3.47 -3.09 20.28
C GLU A 90 4.52 -2.03 19.92
N ALA A 91 4.20 -0.75 20.10
CA ALA A 91 5.11 0.35 19.82
C ALA A 91 4.87 1.53 20.76
N SER A 92 5.93 2.25 21.14
CA SER A 92 5.82 3.45 22.00
C SER A 92 5.03 4.60 21.35
N TYR A 93 4.83 4.55 20.03
CA TYR A 93 4.04 5.49 19.24
C TYR A 93 2.67 4.93 18.80
N GLY A 94 2.29 3.75 19.31
CA GLY A 94 1.02 3.11 18.96
C GLY A 94 -0.21 3.80 19.59
N VAL A 95 -1.40 3.46 19.10
CA VAL A 95 -2.67 4.09 19.48
C VAL A 95 -3.68 3.07 20.02
N SER A 96 -3.61 2.78 21.33
CA SER A 96 -4.22 1.56 21.91
C SER A 96 -5.75 1.52 21.83
N GLU A 97 -6.45 2.48 22.44
CA GLU A 97 -7.93 2.47 22.52
C GLU A 97 -8.57 2.42 21.13
N LYS A 98 -8.00 3.17 20.18
CA LYS A 98 -8.47 3.25 18.79
C LYS A 98 -8.29 1.93 18.03
N VAL A 99 -7.18 1.22 18.25
CA VAL A 99 -6.91 -0.08 17.60
C VAL A 99 -7.77 -1.19 18.17
N GLU A 100 -8.02 -1.18 19.48
CA GLU A 100 -8.87 -2.16 20.16
C GLU A 100 -10.37 -1.99 19.79
N GLU A 101 -10.83 -0.77 19.51
CA GLU A 101 -12.17 -0.49 19.00
C GLU A 101 -12.38 -0.82 17.51
N ALA A 102 -11.29 -0.90 16.74
CA ALA A 102 -11.35 -1.10 15.30
C ALA A 102 -11.71 -2.55 14.92
N PHE A 103 -12.36 -2.71 13.77
CA PHE A 103 -12.68 -4.04 13.25
C PHE A 103 -11.40 -4.77 12.82
N TYR A 104 -11.09 -5.87 13.50
CA TYR A 104 -9.89 -6.66 13.23
C TYR A 104 -10.08 -7.58 12.02
N VAL A 105 -9.18 -7.49 11.04
CA VAL A 105 -9.20 -8.35 9.84
C VAL A 105 -7.84 -8.98 9.62
N PRO A 106 -7.65 -10.28 9.92
CA PRO A 106 -6.35 -10.93 9.77
C PRO A 106 -5.99 -11.13 8.30
N LEU A 107 -4.70 -10.96 8.00
CA LEU A 107 -4.10 -11.35 6.73
C LEU A 107 -4.05 -12.87 6.62
N ASN A 108 -4.03 -13.35 5.37
CA ASN A 108 -3.79 -14.76 5.07
C ASN A 108 -2.87 -14.91 3.86
N ASP A 109 -1.96 -15.87 3.93
CA ASP A 109 -0.93 -16.07 2.89
C ASP A 109 -1.50 -16.56 1.57
N LYS A 110 -2.75 -17.06 1.55
CA LYS A 110 -3.43 -17.42 0.31
C LYS A 110 -3.65 -16.16 -0.54
N ASN A 111 -4.19 -15.11 0.08
CA ASN A 111 -4.63 -13.91 -0.62
C ASN A 111 -3.60 -12.77 -0.60
N PHE A 112 -2.64 -12.79 0.32
CA PHE A 112 -1.69 -11.70 0.52
C PHE A 112 -0.24 -12.16 0.37
N TYR A 113 0.62 -11.26 -0.10
CA TYR A 113 2.04 -11.30 0.22
C TYR A 113 2.22 -10.52 1.52
N VAL A 114 2.65 -11.21 2.58
CA VAL A 114 2.78 -10.63 3.92
C VAL A 114 4.22 -10.17 4.16
N LEU A 115 4.35 -8.99 4.75
CA LEU A 115 5.56 -8.43 5.31
C LEU A 115 5.42 -8.39 6.84
N GLU A 116 6.50 -8.72 7.54
CA GLU A 116 6.57 -8.58 8.99
C GLU A 116 6.54 -7.09 9.38
N THR A 117 5.86 -6.80 10.49
CA THR A 117 5.85 -5.47 11.09
C THR A 117 7.08 -5.30 11.96
N ASN A 118 7.97 -4.39 11.55
CA ASN A 118 9.17 -4.04 12.34
C ASN A 118 8.93 -2.72 13.08
N PHE A 119 8.02 -2.72 14.04
CA PHE A 119 7.62 -1.48 14.73
C PHE A 119 8.79 -0.79 15.42
N GLU A 120 9.74 -1.56 15.95
CA GLU A 120 10.93 -1.06 16.62
C GLU A 120 11.89 -0.25 15.71
N ASN A 121 11.74 -0.35 14.39
CA ASN A 121 12.61 0.36 13.44
C ASN A 121 12.23 1.82 13.23
N TYR A 122 11.13 2.29 13.83
CA TYR A 122 10.59 3.63 13.59
C TYR A 122 10.41 4.40 14.88
N SER A 123 10.50 5.73 14.79
CA SER A 123 10.41 6.60 15.96
C SER A 123 9.00 7.16 16.19
N ASN A 124 8.15 7.14 15.16
CA ASN A 124 6.80 7.69 15.22
C ASN A 124 5.86 7.02 14.20
N LEU A 125 4.55 7.25 14.40
CA LEU A 125 3.49 6.65 13.61
C LEU A 125 3.50 7.09 12.14
N TYR A 126 3.83 8.36 11.86
CA TYR A 126 3.94 8.88 10.49
C TYR A 126 5.02 8.13 9.69
N GLU A 127 6.22 8.04 10.27
CA GLU A 127 7.37 7.37 9.66
C GLU A 127 7.07 5.89 9.42
N TYR A 128 6.53 5.21 10.43
CA TYR A 128 6.13 3.81 10.32
C TYR A 128 5.14 3.58 9.17
N ILE A 129 4.05 4.36 9.10
CA ILE A 129 3.03 4.19 8.06
C ILE A 129 3.64 4.47 6.68
N LEU A 130 4.40 5.56 6.54
CA LEU A 130 4.97 5.98 5.27
C LEU A 130 5.96 4.93 4.75
N GLU A 131 6.97 4.57 5.53
CA GLU A 131 8.05 3.68 5.08
C GLU A 131 7.55 2.24 4.90
N SER A 132 6.68 1.75 5.79
CA SER A 132 6.07 0.42 5.64
C SER A 132 5.20 0.33 4.37
N SER A 133 4.45 1.40 4.07
CA SER A 133 3.66 1.46 2.84
C SER A 133 4.55 1.53 1.60
N LYS A 134 5.67 2.26 1.63
CA LYS A 134 6.65 2.28 0.53
C LYS A 134 7.23 0.89 0.27
N LEU A 135 7.59 0.16 1.31
CA LEU A 135 8.06 -1.24 1.21
C LEU A 135 7.00 -2.14 0.60
N ALA A 136 5.74 -2.01 1.03
CA ALA A 136 4.63 -2.78 0.46
C ALA A 136 4.35 -2.45 -1.02
N ILE A 137 4.41 -1.16 -1.38
CA ILE A 137 4.30 -0.72 -2.79
C ILE A 137 5.45 -1.30 -3.62
N HIS A 138 6.68 -1.23 -3.10
CA HIS A 138 7.84 -1.81 -3.76
C HIS A 138 7.64 -3.32 -3.98
N LEU A 139 7.23 -4.05 -2.93
CA LEU A 139 6.93 -5.48 -3.01
C LEU A 139 5.85 -5.78 -4.06
N ALA A 140 4.80 -4.95 -4.14
CA ALA A 140 3.74 -5.12 -5.13
C ALA A 140 4.28 -5.10 -6.56
N PHE A 141 5.17 -4.15 -6.89
CA PHE A 141 5.80 -4.08 -8.21
C PHE A 141 6.87 -5.16 -8.42
N THR A 142 7.59 -5.59 -7.39
CA THR A 142 8.53 -6.73 -7.50
C THR A 142 7.77 -8.05 -7.76
N LYS A 143 6.68 -8.31 -7.03
CA LYS A 143 5.85 -9.51 -7.23
C LYS A 143 5.00 -9.40 -8.49
N GLY A 144 4.66 -8.18 -8.87
CA GLY A 144 3.96 -7.77 -10.07
C GLY A 144 2.46 -7.90 -10.01
N ILE A 145 1.79 -6.88 -10.53
CA ILE A 145 0.33 -6.72 -10.47
C ILE A 145 -0.25 -7.10 -11.82
N ARG A 146 -1.27 -7.95 -11.85
CA ARG A 146 -1.90 -8.37 -13.12
C ARG A 146 -2.99 -7.38 -13.54
N CYS A 147 -2.78 -6.70 -14.67
CA CYS A 147 -3.71 -5.75 -15.28
C CYS A 147 -3.97 -6.19 -16.73
N ASN A 148 -5.22 -6.53 -17.09
CA ASN A 148 -5.58 -7.02 -18.44
C ASN A 148 -4.68 -8.14 -19.02
N GLY A 149 -4.19 -9.05 -18.16
CA GLY A 149 -3.30 -10.14 -18.59
C GLY A 149 -1.83 -9.71 -18.76
N LYS A 150 -1.53 -8.42 -18.69
CA LYS A 150 -0.18 -7.88 -18.53
C LYS A 150 0.20 -7.85 -17.07
N LYS A 151 1.51 -7.89 -16.80
CA LYS A 151 2.06 -7.82 -15.44
C LYS A 151 2.80 -6.50 -15.30
N ILE A 152 2.33 -5.65 -14.41
CA ILE A 152 2.96 -4.37 -14.09
C ILE A 152 4.03 -4.62 -13.03
N ILE A 153 5.30 -4.39 -13.39
CA ILE A 153 6.51 -4.72 -12.63
C ILE A 153 7.60 -3.66 -12.85
N PHE A 154 8.68 -3.75 -12.07
CA PHE A 154 9.89 -3.00 -12.37
C PHE A 154 10.52 -3.47 -13.70
N LEU A 155 10.97 -2.53 -14.53
CA LEU A 155 11.59 -2.77 -15.84
C LEU A 155 12.86 -3.62 -15.75
N ASN A 156 13.61 -3.48 -14.66
CA ASN A 156 14.79 -4.32 -14.41
C ASN A 156 14.43 -5.82 -14.29
N ASP A 157 13.17 -6.14 -13.96
CA ASP A 157 12.67 -7.53 -13.89
C ASP A 157 12.10 -8.03 -15.24
N VAL A 158 11.93 -7.14 -16.24
CA VAL A 158 11.38 -7.47 -17.57
C VAL A 158 12.46 -8.09 -18.49
N THR A 159 13.74 -7.78 -18.26
CA THR A 159 14.85 -8.15 -19.18
C THR A 159 15.19 -9.64 -19.24
N TYR A 160 14.59 -10.49 -18.40
CA TYR A 160 14.82 -11.94 -18.40
C TYR A 160 13.76 -12.78 -19.12
N LYS A 161 12.85 -12.15 -19.88
CA LYS A 161 11.90 -12.88 -20.74
C LYS A 161 12.02 -12.43 -22.19
N ARG A 162 13.04 -12.93 -22.87
CA ARG A 162 13.05 -13.10 -24.32
C ARG A 162 13.21 -14.58 -24.65
#